data_AF-A0A3B8JHT6-F1
#
_entry.id   AF-A0A3B8JHT6-F1
#
_cell.length_a   1.000
_cell.length_b   1.000
_cell.length_c   1.000
_cell.angle_alpha   90.00
_cell.angle_beta   90.00
_cell.angle_gamma   90.00
#
_symmetry.space_group_name_H-M   'P 1'
#
loop_
_entity.id
_entity.type
_entity.pdbx_description
1 polymer ?
#
loop_
_entity_poly.entity_id
_entity_poly.type
_entity_poly.pdbx_seq_one_letter_code
_entity_poly.pdbx_strand_id
1 'polypeptide(L)' 'HLHAWAEVYLPGAGWRGYDPIQGLVVADRHISLVASAVPKNAAPVTGSIRGNAQSSMHYDLKIM' A
#
# COMPACT_ATOMS: atom_id res chain seq x y z
N HIS A 1 -0.02 -9.50 -11.41
CA HIS A 1 1.01 -8.90 -10.53
C HIS A 1 0.29 -8.07 -9.49
N LEU A 2 0.58 -8.24 -8.20
CA LEU A 2 -0.01 -7.39 -7.16
C LEU A 2 0.79 -6.09 -7.09
N HIS A 3 0.09 -4.99 -6.87
CA HIS A 3 0.68 -3.66 -6.82
C HIS A 3 0.07 -2.87 -5.67
N ALA A 4 0.84 -1.93 -5.13
CA ALA A 4 0.42 -1.07 -4.03
C ALA A 4 0.74 0.38 -4.38
N TRP A 5 -0.13 1.29 -3.96
CA TRP A 5 0.01 2.73 -4.15
C TRP A 5 -0.45 3.48 -2.90
N ALA A 6 -0.16 4.77 -2.83
CA ALA A 6 -0.65 5.64 -1.77
C ALA A 6 -1.92 6.37 -2.23
N GLU A 7 -2.87 6.60 -1.32
CA GLU A 7 -4.07 7.38 -1.60
C GLU A 7 -4.08 8.68 -0.79
N VAL A 8 -4.51 9.77 -1.42
CA VAL A 8 -4.66 11.07 -0.78
C VAL A 8 -6.10 11.53 -0.94
N TYR A 9 -6.71 11.99 0.15
CA TYR A 9 -8.03 12.62 0.10
C TYR A 9 -7.90 14.09 -0.27
N LEU A 10 -8.53 14.46 -1.37
CA LEU A 10 -8.60 15.84 -1.84
C LEU A 10 -10.03 16.37 -1.63
N PRO A 11 -10.23 17.49 -0.90
CA PRO A 11 -11.55 18.09 -0.74
C PRO A 11 -12.25 18.32 -2.09
N GLY A 12 -13.48 17.81 -2.24
CA GLY A 12 -14.28 17.88 -3.47
C GLY A 12 -13.94 16.78 -4.50
N ALA A 13 -12.68 16.40 -4.67
CA ALA A 13 -12.26 15.39 -5.64
C ALA A 13 -12.24 13.96 -5.11
N GLY A 14 -12.35 13.77 -3.78
CA GLY A 14 -12.37 12.46 -3.13
C GLY A 14 -10.97 11.84 -2.99
N TRP A 15 -10.94 10.52 -2.79
CA TRP A 15 -9.70 9.75 -2.71
C TRP A 15 -9.05 9.58 -4.09
N ARG A 16 -7.75 9.84 -4.18
CA ARG A 16 -6.96 9.69 -5.42
C ARG A 16 -5.72 8.86 -5.16
N GLY A 17 -5.51 7.84 -5.98
CA GLY A 17 -4.34 6.97 -5.93
C GLY A 17 -3.15 7.54 -6.70
N TYR A 18 -1.98 7.47 -6.11
CA TYR A 18 -0.71 7.90 -6.68
C TYR A 18 0.32 6.79 -6.54
N ASP A 19 0.95 6.44 -7.66
CA ASP A 19 2.05 5.49 -7.69
C ASP A 19 3.39 6.24 -7.68
N PRO A 20 4.08 6.33 -6.52
CA PRO A 20 5.35 7.03 -6.42
C PRO A 20 6.49 6.32 -7.15
N ILE A 21 6.34 5.03 -7.49
CA ILE A 21 7.36 4.27 -8.25
C ILE A 21 7.31 4.68 -9.71
N GLN A 22 6.10 4.92 -10.25
CA GLN A 22 5.90 5.28 -11.64
C GLN A 22 5.76 6.78 -11.88
N GLY A 23 5.52 7.58 -10.82
CA GLY A 23 5.24 9.01 -10.94
C GLY A 23 3.90 9.30 -11.62
N LEU A 24 2.98 8.33 -11.58
CA LEU A 24 1.69 8.39 -12.29
C LEU A 24 0.52 8.35 -11.31
N VAL A 25 -0.58 8.99 -11.72
CA VAL A 25 -1.88 8.80 -11.07
C VAL A 25 -2.36 7.39 -11.38
N VAL A 26 -2.80 6.67 -10.36
CA VAL A 26 -3.39 5.35 -10.55
C VAL A 26 -4.72 5.52 -11.29
N ALA A 27 -4.83 4.84 -12.43
CA ALA A 27 -5.94 4.97 -13.34
C ALA A 27 -6.60 3.61 -13.62
N ASP A 28 -7.10 3.45 -14.83
CA ASP A 28 -7.92 2.37 -15.38
C ASP A 28 -7.25 1.00 -15.49
N ARG A 29 -5.94 0.90 -15.22
CA ARG A 29 -5.19 -0.35 -15.36
C ARG A 29 -5.19 -1.25 -14.13
N HIS A 30 -5.76 -0.78 -13.01
CA HIS A 30 -5.78 -1.51 -11.75
C HIS A 30 -7.18 -1.51 -11.14
N ILE A 31 -7.55 -2.63 -10.52
CA ILE A 31 -8.76 -2.76 -9.70
C ILE A 31 -8.33 -2.75 -8.24
N SER A 32 -8.91 -1.85 -7.44
CA SER A 32 -8.63 -1.83 -5.99
C SER A 32 -9.24 -3.04 -5.31
N LEU A 33 -8.42 -3.80 -4.59
CA LEU A 33 -8.85 -4.97 -3.82
C LEU A 33 -9.07 -4.63 -2.34
N VAL A 34 -8.27 -3.71 -1.80
CA VAL A 34 -8.29 -3.29 -0.39
C VAL A 34 -7.66 -1.90 -0.26
N ALA A 35 -8.21 -1.07 0.64
CA ALA A 35 -7.63 0.20 1.04
C ALA A 35 -7.57 0.28 2.58
N SER A 36 -6.42 0.65 3.13
CA SER A 36 -6.22 0.79 4.57
C SER A 36 -5.07 1.75 4.86
N ALA A 37 -5.24 2.60 5.86
CA ALA A 37 -4.17 3.44 6.40
C ALA A 37 -3.08 2.62 7.12
N VAL A 38 -3.39 1.38 7.52
CA VAL A 38 -2.46 0.45 8.17
C VAL A 38 -2.00 -0.60 7.14
N PRO A 39 -0.71 -0.64 6.75
CA PRO A 39 -0.22 -1.54 5.70
C PRO A 39 -0.49 -3.02 5.97
N LYS A 40 -0.42 -3.44 7.24
CA LYS A 40 -0.68 -4.84 7.63
C LYS A 40 -2.09 -5.32 7.28
N ASN A 41 -3.07 -4.43 7.25
CA ASN A 41 -4.45 -4.79 6.89
C ASN A 41 -4.64 -4.95 5.38
N ALA A 42 -3.68 -4.48 4.57
CA ALA A 42 -3.64 -4.66 3.12
C ALA A 42 -2.61 -5.74 2.71
N ALA A 43 -2.08 -6.51 3.67
CA ALA A 43 -1.10 -7.55 3.38
C ALA A 43 -1.74 -8.67 2.52
N PRO A 44 -1.11 -9.08 1.40
CA PRO A 44 -1.68 -10.09 0.51
C PRO A 44 -1.70 -11.49 1.13
N VAL A 45 -0.84 -11.73 2.12
CA VAL A 45 -0.77 -12.98 2.88
C VAL A 45 -0.58 -12.62 4.35
N THR A 46 -1.29 -13.35 5.22
CA THR A 46 -1.11 -13.27 6.68
C THR A 46 -0.97 -14.68 7.24
N GLY A 47 -0.28 -14.83 8.37
CA GLY A 47 -0.04 -16.13 8.99
C GLY A 47 0.87 -16.06 10.20
N SER A 48 1.16 -17.23 10.77
CA SER A 48 2.10 -17.40 11.87
C SER A 48 3.16 -18.45 11.50
N ILE A 49 4.38 -18.24 11.99
CA ILE A 49 5.48 -19.18 11.85
C ILE A 49 5.52 -20.06 13.11
N ARG A 50 5.68 -21.38 12.94
CA ARG A 50 5.95 -22.32 14.04
C ARG A 50 7.41 -22.77 13.96
N GLY A 51 8.14 -22.74 15.08
CA GLY A 51 9.58 -23.02 15.14
C GLY A 51 10.44 -21.75 15.17
N ASN A 52 11.77 -21.88 15.05
CA ASN A 52 12.70 -20.74 15.05
C ASN A 52 12.87 -20.19 13.63
N ALA A 53 12.11 -19.15 13.28
CA ALA A 53 12.42 -18.31 12.13
C ALA A 53 12.20 -16.83 12.47
N GLN A 54 13.14 -15.98 12.05
CA GLN A 54 13.03 -14.53 12.18
C GLN A 54 12.84 -13.90 10.80
N SER A 55 11.92 -12.95 10.69
CA SER A 55 11.73 -12.10 9.52
C SER A 55 11.49 -10.68 10.01
N SER A 56 12.25 -9.71 9.51
CA SER A 56 12.12 -8.30 9.85
C SER A 56 12.02 -7.47 8.57
N MET A 57 11.21 -6.43 8.61
CA MET A 57 11.04 -5.46 7.52
C MET A 57 11.21 -4.07 8.12
N HIS A 58 12.20 -3.32 7.64
CA HIS A 58 12.48 -1.95 8.06
C HIS A 58 12.12 -1.00 6.93
N TYR A 59 11.46 0.11 7.26
CA TYR A 59 11.20 1.20 6.33
C TYR A 59 11.38 2.53 7.05
N ASP A 60 11.83 3.54 6.31
CA ASP A 60 11.95 4.92 6.78
C ASP A 60 11.01 5.78 5.95
N LEU A 61 10.21 6.62 6.62
CA LEU A 61 9.25 7.51 5.97
C LEU A 61 9.51 8.94 6.42
N LYS A 62 9.88 9.78 5.47
CA LYS A 62 10.09 11.21 5.69
C LYS A 62 9.08 11.99 4.87
N ILE A 63 8.18 12.69 5.55
CA ILE A 63 7.30 13.69 4.95
C ILE A 63 8.01 15.03 5.12
N MET A 64 8.27 15.72 4.00
CA MET A 64 8.85 17.08 4.00
C MET A 64 7.76 18.13 4.21
#